data_AF-A0A845B7R3-F1
#
_entry.id   AF-A0A845B7R3-F1
#
_cell.length_a   1.000
_cell.length_b   1.000
_cell.length_c   1.000
_cell.angle_alpha   90.00
_cell.angle_beta   90.00
_cell.angle_gamma   90.00
#
_symmetry.space_group_name_H-M   'P 1'
#
loop_
_entity.id
_entity.type
_entity.pdbx_description
1 polymer ?
#
loop_
_entity_poly.entity_id
_entity_poly.type
_entity_poly.pdbx_seq_one_letter_code
_entity_poly.pdbx_strand_id
1 'polypeptide(L)'
;MHSKDTGAARATLPDLSTALRGAVVRLHLLPLPHGPRAIVAVAATHEAASPEVLTDRGILACLLTHDEGVTRPDTKGRAMLAEVVRQQGTALLAFATVGDAALAHGWLRALASGRAGA
;
A
#
# COMPACT_ATOMS: atom_id res chain seq x y z
N MET A 1 13.14 -40.36 -17.58
CA MET A 1 13.67 -39.35 -16.64
C MET A 1 13.23 -37.98 -17.16
N HIS A 2 12.09 -37.48 -16.71
CA HIS A 2 11.51 -36.20 -17.15
C HIS A 2 11.48 -35.25 -15.97
N SER A 3 12.51 -34.41 -15.84
CA SER A 3 12.42 -33.25 -14.96
C SER A 3 11.90 -32.10 -15.81
N LYS A 4 10.61 -31.78 -15.63
CA LYS A 4 9.99 -30.60 -16.22
C LYS A 4 10.56 -29.39 -15.49
N ASP A 5 11.40 -28.65 -16.20
CA ASP A 5 11.88 -27.34 -15.81
C ASP A 5 10.67 -26.39 -15.86
N THR A 6 9.91 -26.30 -14.76
CA THR A 6 8.90 -25.25 -14.58
C THR A 6 9.64 -23.96 -14.31
N GLY A 7 10.04 -23.29 -15.38
CA GLY A 7 10.43 -21.89 -15.38
C GLY A 7 9.28 -21.06 -14.86
N ALA A 8 9.17 -20.93 -13.54
CA ALA A 8 8.37 -19.91 -12.90
C ALA A 8 8.96 -18.59 -13.39
N ALA A 9 8.29 -17.97 -14.36
CA ALA A 9 8.55 -16.59 -14.72
C ALA A 9 8.56 -15.82 -13.40
N ARG A 10 9.74 -15.35 -12.98
CA ARG A 10 9.85 -14.38 -11.89
C ARG A 10 9.02 -13.20 -12.36
N ALA A 11 7.76 -13.14 -11.93
CA ALA A 11 6.89 -12.00 -12.14
C ALA A 11 7.70 -10.82 -11.59
N THR A 12 8.26 -10.04 -12.51
CA THR A 12 9.07 -8.90 -12.15
C THR A 12 8.06 -7.95 -11.55
N LEU A 13 8.14 -7.75 -10.22
CA LEU A 13 7.20 -6.89 -9.53
C LEU A 13 7.20 -5.54 -10.27
N PRO A 14 6.02 -5.02 -10.65
CA PRO A 14 5.96 -3.72 -11.30
C PRO A 14 6.62 -2.69 -10.38
N ASP A 15 7.36 -1.76 -11.00
CA ASP A 15 8.01 -0.70 -10.26
C ASP A 15 6.95 0.17 -9.56
N LEU A 16 6.95 0.07 -8.23
CA LEU A 16 6.08 0.83 -7.34
C LEU A 16 6.18 2.34 -7.57
N SER A 17 7.35 2.84 -8.00
CA SER A 17 7.53 4.27 -8.24
C SER A 17 6.62 4.79 -9.35
N THR A 18 6.38 3.96 -10.37
CA THR A 18 5.51 4.30 -11.49
C THR A 18 4.05 4.19 -11.10
N ALA A 19 3.68 3.13 -10.38
CA ALA A 19 2.29 2.92 -9.94
C ALA A 19 1.82 3.97 -8.92
N LEU A 20 2.74 4.48 -8.07
CA LEU A 20 2.43 5.48 -7.05
C LEU A 20 2.60 6.93 -7.54
N ARG A 21 3.06 7.14 -8.78
CA ARG A 21 3.27 8.49 -9.31
C ARG A 21 1.95 9.25 -9.35
N GLY A 22 1.89 10.35 -8.62
CA GLY A 22 0.68 11.17 -8.51
C GLY A 22 -0.39 10.61 -7.57
N ALA A 23 -0.11 9.50 -6.86
CA ALA A 23 -1.00 9.00 -5.82
C ALA A 23 -1.02 9.92 -4.60
N VAL A 24 -2.19 10.07 -4.00
CA VAL A 24 -2.38 10.70 -2.70
C VAL A 24 -2.10 9.69 -1.60
N VAL A 25 -1.23 10.07 -0.67
CA VAL A 25 -0.84 9.24 0.49
C VAL A 25 -1.22 9.98 1.78
N ARG A 26 -2.10 9.41 2.60
CA ARG A 26 -2.56 10.00 3.87
C ARG A 26 -2.33 9.05 5.04
N LEU A 27 -1.96 9.61 6.19
CA LEU A 27 -1.89 8.89 7.46
C LEU A 27 -3.15 9.22 8.27
N HIS A 28 -3.81 8.20 8.76
CA HIS A 28 -5.00 8.27 9.61
C HIS A 28 -4.74 7.61 10.95
N LEU A 29 -5.36 8.14 12.00
CA LEU A 29 -5.35 7.56 13.34
C LEU A 29 -6.77 7.12 13.67
N LEU A 30 -6.96 5.81 13.85
CA LEU A 30 -8.24 5.23 14.21
C LEU A 30 -8.30 4.98 15.73
N PRO A 31 -9.26 5.59 16.43
CA PRO A 31 -9.50 5.29 17.83
C PRO A 31 -10.16 3.90 17.94
N LEU A 32 -9.46 2.91 18.48
CA LEU A 32 -10.00 1.56 18.71
C LEU A 32 -9.94 1.17 20.20
N PRO A 33 -10.78 0.22 20.65
CA PRO A 33 -10.91 -0.16 22.07
C PRO A 33 -9.62 -0.67 22.71
N HIS A 34 -8.67 -1.17 21.91
CA HIS A 34 -7.38 -1.70 22.37
C HIS A 34 -6.21 -0.75 22.10
N GLY A 35 -6.50 0.55 21.96
CA GLY A 35 -5.52 1.60 21.63
C GLY A 35 -5.64 2.11 20.20
N PRO A 36 -5.03 3.26 19.89
CA PRO A 36 -5.09 3.85 18.55
C PRO A 36 -4.35 2.96 17.55
N ARG A 37 -5.01 2.59 16.46
CA ARG A 37 -4.35 1.99 15.29
C ARG A 37 -4.10 3.06 14.25
N ALA A 38 -2.97 2.98 13.57
CA ALA A 38 -2.67 3.90 12.48
C ALA A 38 -2.93 3.21 11.14
N ILE A 39 -3.39 3.97 10.15
CA ILE A 39 -3.58 3.48 8.79
C ILE A 39 -2.92 4.45 7.81
N VAL A 40 -2.20 3.92 6.81
CA VAL A 40 -1.82 4.70 5.63
C VAL A 40 -2.78 4.37 4.50
N ALA A 41 -3.47 5.39 3.98
CA ALA A 41 -4.32 5.29 2.81
C ALA A 41 -3.57 5.81 1.58
N VAL A 42 -3.62 5.04 0.49
CA VAL A 42 -3.03 5.37 -0.81
C VAL A 42 -4.12 5.31 -1.87
N ALA A 43 -4.36 6.42 -2.58
CA ALA A 43 -5.42 6.51 -3.57
C ALA A 43 -5.08 7.47 -4.70
N ALA A 44 -5.87 7.48 -5.78
CA ALA A 44 -5.71 8.44 -6.87
C ALA A 44 -6.14 9.87 -6.51
N THR A 45 -7.07 10.05 -5.55
CA THR A 45 -7.59 11.37 -5.15
C THR A 45 -7.60 11.56 -3.64
N HIS A 46 -7.78 12.81 -3.21
CA HIS A 46 -7.85 13.17 -1.79
C HIS A 46 -9.12 12.65 -1.10
N GLU A 47 -10.25 12.62 -1.79
CA GLU A 47 -11.49 12.04 -1.24
C GLU A 47 -11.36 10.53 -1.09
N ALA A 48 -10.74 9.86 -2.08
CA ALA A 48 -10.55 8.42 -2.07
C ALA A 48 -9.51 7.95 -1.03
N ALA A 49 -8.65 8.83 -0.53
CA ALA A 49 -7.66 8.46 0.49
C ALA A 49 -8.24 8.34 1.91
N SER A 50 -9.54 8.08 2.08
CA SER A 50 -10.22 7.95 3.37
C SER A 50 -10.55 6.49 3.69
N PRO A 51 -10.45 6.00 4.94
CA PRO A 51 -10.77 4.61 5.24
C PRO A 51 -12.28 4.27 5.09
N GLU A 52 -13.17 5.27 5.14
CA GLU A 52 -14.61 5.06 4.96
C GLU A 52 -14.97 4.58 3.55
N VAL A 53 -14.16 4.94 2.55
CA VAL A 53 -14.42 4.60 1.13
C VAL A 53 -14.31 3.10 0.85
N LEU A 54 -13.77 2.31 1.78
CA LEU A 54 -13.80 0.86 1.68
C LEU A 54 -15.23 0.28 1.64
N THR A 55 -16.20 1.04 2.16
CA THR A 55 -17.60 0.59 2.21
C THR A 55 -18.43 1.04 1.01
N ASP A 56 -17.87 1.90 0.16
CA ASP A 56 -18.58 2.45 -1.00
C ASP A 56 -18.63 1.44 -2.14
N ARG A 57 -19.84 1.20 -2.65
CA ARG A 57 -20.04 0.32 -3.80
C ARG A 57 -19.41 0.92 -5.05
N GLY A 58 -18.61 0.12 -5.75
CA GLY A 58 -17.96 0.51 -7.00
C GLY A 58 -16.55 1.06 -6.84
N ILE A 59 -16.08 1.29 -5.60
CA ILE A 59 -14.68 1.63 -5.35
C ILE A 59 -13.86 0.33 -5.27
N LEU A 60 -12.79 0.25 -6.06
CA LEU A 60 -11.80 -0.80 -5.89
C LEU A 60 -10.99 -0.50 -4.63
N ALA A 61 -11.14 -1.35 -3.63
CA ALA A 61 -10.56 -1.12 -2.32
C ALA A 61 -9.88 -2.37 -1.77
N CYS A 62 -8.74 -2.21 -1.11
CA CYS A 62 -7.99 -3.33 -0.54
C CYS A 62 -7.34 -2.98 0.80
N LEU A 63 -7.47 -3.89 1.77
CA LEU A 63 -6.70 -3.85 3.00
C LEU A 63 -5.46 -4.74 2.84
N LEU A 64 -4.29 -4.13 2.93
CA LEU A 64 -3.02 -4.84 2.78
C LEU A 64 -2.51 -5.27 4.15
N THR A 65 -2.01 -6.50 4.21
CA THR A 65 -1.20 -6.96 5.34
C THR A 65 0.21 -6.37 5.23
N HIS A 66 0.82 -6.14 6.38
CA HIS A 66 2.25 -5.86 6.50
C HIS A 66 2.85 -6.91 7.44
N ASP A 67 4.16 -7.10 7.35
CA ASP A 67 4.86 -7.93 8.31
C ASP A 67 4.89 -7.21 9.67
N GLU A 68 4.69 -7.95 10.76
CA GLU A 68 4.74 -7.40 12.11
C GLU A 68 6.14 -6.85 12.42
N GLY A 69 6.22 -5.63 12.94
CA GLY A 69 7.50 -4.93 13.17
C GLY A 69 8.18 -4.36 11.91
N VAL A 70 7.56 -4.49 10.73
CA VAL A 70 8.07 -3.93 9.48
C VAL A 70 7.24 -2.72 9.05
N THR A 71 7.92 -1.63 8.71
CA THR A 71 7.29 -0.36 8.29
C THR A 71 6.85 -0.37 6.81
N ARG A 72 6.73 -1.54 6.18
CA ARG A 72 6.49 -1.67 4.74
C ARG A 72 5.66 -2.92 4.42
N PRO A 73 4.81 -2.88 3.38
CA PRO A 73 4.12 -4.06 2.88
C PRO A 73 5.12 -5.09 2.33
N ASP A 74 4.79 -6.37 2.47
CA ASP A 74 5.55 -7.49 1.92
C ASP A 74 5.56 -7.48 0.37
N THR A 75 6.27 -8.42 -0.25
CA THR A 75 6.37 -8.55 -1.73
C THR A 75 5.01 -8.63 -2.44
N LYS A 76 4.04 -9.35 -1.86
CA LYS A 76 2.69 -9.52 -2.41
C LYS A 76 1.84 -8.27 -2.17
N GLY A 77 1.93 -7.69 -0.98
CA GLY A 77 1.30 -6.42 -0.62
C GLY A 77 1.79 -5.27 -1.50
N ARG A 78 3.08 -5.27 -1.87
CA ARG A 78 3.64 -4.32 -2.84
C ARG A 78 3.06 -4.50 -4.24
N ALA A 79 2.95 -5.73 -4.74
CA ALA A 79 2.33 -5.99 -6.04
C ALA A 79 0.86 -5.53 -6.07
N MET A 80 0.13 -5.84 -5.00
CA MET A 80 -1.29 -5.50 -4.87
C MET A 80 -1.49 -4.00 -4.71
N LEU A 81 -0.64 -3.32 -3.93
CA LEU A 81 -0.63 -1.86 -3.83
C LEU A 81 -0.46 -1.20 -5.21
N ALA A 82 0.53 -1.65 -5.97
CA ALA A 82 0.80 -1.10 -7.31
C ALA A 82 -0.42 -1.24 -8.22
N GLU A 83 -1.04 -2.43 -8.23
CA GLU A 83 -2.18 -2.70 -9.09
C GLU A 83 -3.44 -1.95 -8.67
N VAL A 84 -3.74 -1.89 -7.36
CA VAL A 84 -4.89 -1.14 -6.84
C VAL A 84 -4.80 0.33 -7.23
N VAL A 85 -3.64 0.96 -7.04
CA VAL A 85 -3.46 2.38 -7.38
C VAL A 85 -3.53 2.60 -8.89
N ARG A 86 -2.94 1.71 -9.70
CA ARG A 86 -3.01 1.78 -11.17
C ARG A 86 -4.45 1.74 -11.69
N GLN A 87 -5.31 0.99 -11.02
CA GLN A 87 -6.74 0.88 -11.33
C GLN A 87 -7.58 1.99 -10.66
N GLN A 88 -6.93 3.07 -10.18
CA GLN A 88 -7.55 4.18 -9.47
C GLN A 88 -8.30 3.78 -8.18
N GLY A 89 -7.93 2.65 -7.61
CA GLY A 89 -8.45 2.17 -6.34
C GLY A 89 -7.76 2.78 -5.12
N THR A 90 -8.23 2.37 -3.95
CA THR A 90 -7.70 2.78 -2.65
C THR A 90 -7.11 1.57 -1.93
N ALA A 91 -5.88 1.72 -1.43
CA ALA A 91 -5.26 0.74 -0.55
C ALA A 91 -5.10 1.30 0.86
N LEU A 92 -5.48 0.52 1.87
CA LEU A 92 -5.18 0.81 3.26
C LEU A 92 -4.10 -0.15 3.75
N LEU A 93 -3.10 0.40 4.44
CA LEU A 93 -2.12 -0.34 5.19
C LEU A 93 -2.38 -0.09 6.68
N ALA A 94 -2.77 -1.11 7.42
CA ALA A 94 -2.88 -1.01 8.88
C ALA A 94 -1.47 -1.02 9.49
N PHE A 95 -1.29 -0.45 10.67
CA PHE A 95 -0.02 -0.53 11.42
C PHE A 95 -0.31 -0.71 12.90
N ALA A 96 0.58 -1.45 13.57
CA ALA A 96 0.51 -1.67 15.01
C ALA A 96 0.80 -0.38 15.79
N THR A 97 1.75 0.44 15.31
CA THR A 97 2.16 1.68 15.99
C THR A 97 2.13 2.90 15.06
N VAL A 98 1.97 4.09 15.66
CA VAL A 98 2.01 5.37 14.92
C VAL A 98 3.40 5.65 14.34
N GLY A 99 4.47 5.23 15.02
CA GLY A 99 5.84 5.37 14.53
C GLY A 99 6.07 4.61 13.23
N ASP A 100 5.60 3.35 13.17
CA ASP A 100 5.71 2.53 11.95
C ASP A 100 4.97 3.17 10.78
N ALA A 101 3.76 3.66 11.05
CA ALA A 101 2.94 4.30 10.04
C ALA A 101 3.54 5.62 9.53
N ALA A 102 4.14 6.42 10.42
CA ALA A 102 4.80 7.67 10.03
C ALA A 102 6.03 7.42 9.14
N LEU A 103 6.85 6.43 9.48
CA LEU A 103 8.00 6.01 8.65
C LEU A 103 7.54 5.48 7.29
N ALA A 104 6.53 4.62 7.26
CA ALA A 104 5.93 4.09 6.05
C ALA A 104 5.37 5.22 5.16
N HIS A 105 4.66 6.17 5.76
CA HIS A 105 4.07 7.33 5.08
C HIS A 105 5.14 8.20 4.42
N GLY A 106 6.26 8.45 5.11
CA GLY A 106 7.40 9.16 4.55
C GLY A 106 8.01 8.45 3.34
N TRP A 107 8.24 7.14 3.47
CA TRP A 107 8.74 6.30 2.37
C TRP A 107 7.80 6.30 1.15
N LEU A 108 6.50 6.14 1.35
CA LEU A 108 5.50 6.16 0.27
C LEU A 108 5.40 7.53 -0.41
N ARG A 109 5.48 8.64 0.36
CA ARG A 109 5.51 10.00 -0.23
C ARG A 109 6.78 10.26 -1.04
N ALA A 110 7.93 9.73 -0.61
CA ALA A 110 9.15 9.81 -1.39
C ALA A 110 9.00 9.08 -2.74
N LEU A 111 8.40 7.89 -2.74
CA LEU A 111 8.07 7.15 -3.97
C LEU A 111 7.11 7.92 -4.88
N ALA A 112 5.99 8.40 -4.35
CA ALA A 112 4.96 9.11 -5.12
C ALA A 112 5.48 10.41 -5.76
N SER A 113 6.43 11.08 -5.12
CA SER A 113 7.08 12.29 -5.66
C SER A 113 8.29 12.00 -6.57
N GLY A 114 8.59 10.73 -6.86
CA GLY A 114 9.74 10.34 -7.70
C GLY A 114 11.09 10.57 -7.04
N ARG A 115 11.14 10.74 -5.71
CA ARG A 115 12.36 10.97 -4.92
C ARG A 115 12.94 9.69 -4.30
N ALA A 116 12.26 8.55 -4.45
CA ALA A 116 12.77 7.26 -4.03
C ALA A 116 13.78 6.73 -5.07
N GLY A 117 15.00 7.24 -5.00
CA GLY A 117 16.07 6.94 -5.93
C GLY A 117 17.29 7.82 -5.67
N ALA A 118 17.85 7.70 -4.47
CA ALA A 118 19.21 8.13 -4.12
C ALA A 118 19.76 7.12 -3.11
#